data_AF-A0A2E9YN62-F1
#
_entry.id   AF-A0A2E9YN62-F1
#
_cell.length_a   1.000
_cell.length_b   1.000
_cell.length_c   1.000
_cell.angle_alpha   90.00
_cell.angle_beta   90.00
_cell.angle_gamma   90.00
#
_symmetry.space_group_name_H-M   'P 1'
#
loop_
_entity.id
_entity.type
_entity.pdbx_description
1 polymer ?
#
loop_
_entity_poly.entity_id
_entity_poly.type
_entity_poly.pdbx_seq_one_letter_code
_entity_poly.pdbx_strand_id
1 'polypeptide(L)'
;MGTNPIAIAAPADKEAPFVFDAAMSAVAGNKLGLARRNGTQLLAGWVADHDGSPIMEEVDPPTPGYEGSASSYLLPVGGTRELGSHKGYGMMCLVDILGGILTGGGYGMNPGRPNFGHYVAAYNIEAFMDTKEFKITMDEWINMLNSSKPAPGHDRVMYPGQPEHEAVIERSENGIPLHYEVIDWFKDICGELSIPFSLV
;
A
#
# COMPACT_ATOMS: atom_id res chain seq x y z
N MET A 1 -1.65 10.36 -12.02
CA MET A 1 -2.66 10.17 -10.94
C MET A 1 -1.94 10.08 -9.62
N GLY A 2 -2.67 10.20 -8.51
CA GLY A 2 -2.08 9.84 -7.22
C GLY A 2 -1.82 8.33 -7.14
N THR A 3 -1.26 7.92 -6.00
CA THR A 3 -1.06 6.51 -5.62
C THR A 3 -2.39 5.77 -5.39
N ASN A 4 -3.50 6.51 -5.23
CA ASN A 4 -4.89 6.08 -5.21
C ASN A 4 -5.11 4.71 -4.53
N PRO A 5 -4.94 4.63 -3.20
CA PRO A 5 -5.06 3.37 -2.48
C PRO A 5 -6.51 2.89 -2.37
N ILE A 6 -6.66 1.58 -2.28
CA ILE A 6 -7.93 0.90 -1.98
C ILE A 6 -7.71 0.02 -0.75
N ALA A 7 -8.62 0.15 0.22
CA ALA A 7 -8.68 -0.72 1.37
C ALA A 7 -10.05 -1.43 1.47
N ILE A 8 -10.04 -2.74 1.70
CA ILE A 8 -11.24 -3.57 1.91
C ILE A 8 -10.93 -4.55 3.04
N ALA A 9 -11.83 -4.62 4.03
CA ALA A 9 -11.73 -5.55 5.14
C ALA A 9 -13.00 -6.41 5.28
N ALA A 10 -12.81 -7.67 5.66
CA ALA A 10 -13.90 -8.60 5.96
C ALA A 10 -13.58 -9.41 7.23
N PRO A 11 -14.53 -9.50 8.19
CA PRO A 11 -14.29 -10.21 9.45
C PRO A 11 -14.33 -11.73 9.27
N ALA A 12 -13.57 -12.44 10.09
CA ALA A 12 -13.61 -13.89 10.23
C ALA A 12 -14.04 -14.29 11.67
N ASP A 13 -14.12 -15.59 11.99
CA ASP A 13 -14.50 -16.05 13.34
C ASP A 13 -13.25 -16.25 14.20
N LYS A 14 -12.36 -17.14 13.75
CA LYS A 14 -11.14 -17.51 14.48
C LYS A 14 -9.88 -16.96 13.85
N GLU A 15 -9.85 -16.85 12.53
CA GLU A 15 -8.70 -16.30 11.81
C GLU A 15 -8.64 -14.77 11.93
N ALA A 16 -7.46 -14.18 11.68
CA ALA A 16 -7.36 -12.72 11.57
C ALA A 16 -8.19 -12.22 10.37
N PRO A 17 -8.82 -11.04 10.45
CA PRO A 17 -9.66 -10.52 9.39
C PRO A 17 -8.88 -10.39 8.08
N PHE A 18 -9.54 -10.64 6.95
CA PHE A 18 -8.98 -10.29 5.66
C PHE A 18 -8.90 -8.76 5.58
N VAL A 19 -7.72 -8.22 5.28
CA VAL A 19 -7.51 -6.78 5.08
C VAL A 19 -6.62 -6.57 3.87
N PHE A 20 -7.23 -6.19 2.76
CA PHE A 20 -6.48 -5.65 1.63
C PHE A 20 -6.31 -4.15 1.84
N ASP A 21 -5.07 -3.66 1.85
CA ASP A 21 -4.73 -2.23 1.85
C ASP A 21 -3.51 -2.02 0.96
N ALA A 22 -3.72 -1.40 -0.19
CA ALA A 22 -2.64 -1.19 -1.15
C ALA A 22 -2.84 0.08 -1.99
N ALA A 23 -1.72 0.71 -2.33
CA ALA A 23 -1.68 1.63 -3.46
C ALA A 23 -1.96 0.88 -4.76
N MET A 24 -2.69 1.50 -5.69
CA MET A 24 -2.93 0.92 -7.01
C MET A 24 -1.81 1.21 -8.03
N SER A 25 -0.73 1.86 -7.58
CA SER A 25 0.56 1.89 -8.27
C SER A 25 1.37 0.62 -8.00
N ALA A 26 2.24 0.24 -8.93
CA ALA A 26 3.13 -0.91 -8.82
C ALA A 26 4.04 -0.85 -7.58
N VAL A 27 4.34 0.36 -7.11
CA VAL A 27 5.06 0.62 -5.88
C VAL A 27 4.51 1.88 -5.18
N ALA A 28 4.58 1.92 -3.85
CA ALA A 28 4.23 3.12 -3.08
C ALA A 28 5.29 4.23 -3.25
N GLY A 29 4.86 5.50 -3.30
CA GLY A 29 5.75 6.65 -3.48
C GLY A 29 6.91 6.72 -2.48
N ASN A 30 6.65 6.40 -1.20
CA ASN A 30 7.68 6.46 -0.16
C ASN A 30 8.79 5.41 -0.36
N LYS A 31 8.53 4.31 -1.07
CA LYS A 31 9.56 3.29 -1.34
C LYS A 31 10.66 3.79 -2.27
N LEU A 32 10.39 4.77 -3.13
CA LEU A 32 11.44 5.47 -3.89
C LEU A 32 12.45 6.17 -2.96
N GLY A 33 11.94 6.84 -1.93
CA GLY A 33 12.77 7.50 -0.93
C GLY A 33 13.57 6.50 -0.09
N LEU A 34 12.95 5.39 0.29
CA LEU A 34 13.63 4.31 1.00
C LEU A 34 14.73 3.68 0.15
N ALA A 35 14.47 3.41 -1.13
CA ALA A 35 15.46 2.89 -2.06
C ALA A 35 16.67 3.82 -2.21
N ARG A 36 16.44 5.14 -2.28
CA ARG A 36 17.53 6.14 -2.26
C ARG A 36 18.37 6.07 -0.98
N ARG A 37 17.71 6.04 0.18
CA ARG A 37 18.41 5.99 1.49
C ARG A 37 19.25 4.72 1.65
N ASN A 38 18.74 3.60 1.14
CA ASN A 38 19.40 2.31 1.25
C ASN A 38 20.40 2.04 0.11
N GLY A 39 20.48 2.92 -0.90
CA GLY A 39 21.33 2.72 -2.08
C GLY A 39 20.91 1.50 -2.93
N THR A 40 19.62 1.16 -2.95
CA THR A 40 19.09 0.01 -3.70
C THR A 40 18.38 0.45 -4.97
N GLN A 41 18.46 -0.37 -6.02
CA GLN A 41 17.76 -0.12 -7.29
C GLN A 41 16.25 -0.40 -7.17
N LEU A 42 15.47 0.21 -8.05
CA LEU A 42 14.06 -0.10 -8.24
C LEU A 42 13.91 -1.30 -9.17
N LEU A 43 12.88 -2.11 -8.94
CA LEU A 43 12.57 -3.24 -9.81
C LEU A 43 11.92 -2.79 -11.13
N ALA A 44 12.10 -3.62 -12.16
CA ALA A 44 11.42 -3.49 -13.44
C ALA A 44 9.89 -3.33 -13.27
N GLY A 45 9.30 -2.42 -14.04
CA GLY A 45 7.86 -2.18 -14.07
C GLY A 45 7.32 -1.31 -12.94
N TRP A 46 8.18 -0.65 -12.16
CA TRP A 46 7.76 0.28 -11.10
C TRP A 46 7.54 1.71 -11.60
N VAL A 47 8.34 2.16 -12.56
CA VAL A 47 8.37 3.54 -13.03
C VAL A 47 8.36 3.62 -14.56
N ALA A 48 7.91 4.76 -15.08
CA ALA A 48 7.96 5.08 -16.50
C ALA A 48 9.04 6.12 -16.81
N ASP A 49 9.54 6.10 -18.03
CA ASP A 49 10.41 7.14 -18.57
C ASP A 49 9.60 8.41 -18.93
N HIS A 50 10.30 9.49 -19.32
CA HIS A 50 9.73 10.80 -19.59
C HIS A 50 8.64 10.82 -20.67
N ASP A 51 8.69 9.91 -21.64
CA ASP A 51 7.67 9.74 -22.68
C ASP A 51 6.46 8.91 -22.23
N GLY A 52 6.49 8.41 -20.99
CA GLY A 52 5.47 7.53 -20.40
C GLY A 52 5.69 6.03 -20.68
N SER A 53 6.78 5.65 -21.36
CA SER A 53 7.12 4.25 -21.63
C SER A 53 7.51 3.52 -20.33
N PRO A 54 6.94 2.35 -20.03
CA PRO A 54 7.34 1.56 -18.87
C PRO A 54 8.82 1.16 -18.93
N ILE A 55 9.55 1.37 -17.83
CA ILE A 55 10.93 0.88 -17.68
C ILE A 55 10.86 -0.55 -17.15
N MET A 56 11.36 -1.50 -17.94
CA MET A 56 11.27 -2.95 -17.66
C MET A 56 12.62 -3.57 -17.26
N GLU A 57 13.51 -2.76 -16.70
CA GLU A 57 14.81 -3.16 -16.14
C GLU A 57 15.00 -2.52 -14.75
N GLU A 58 16.02 -2.96 -14.01
CA GLU A 58 16.38 -2.33 -12.74
C GLU A 58 17.01 -0.96 -12.99
N VAL A 59 16.56 0.05 -12.26
CA VAL A 59 17.04 1.43 -12.41
C VAL A 59 17.26 2.09 -11.07
N ASP A 60 18.17 3.06 -11.03
CA ASP A 60 18.33 3.88 -9.85
C ASP A 60 17.06 4.69 -9.56
N PRO A 61 16.68 4.84 -8.28
CA PRO A 61 15.47 5.55 -7.91
C PRO A 61 15.54 7.01 -8.36
N PRO A 62 14.58 7.51 -9.17
CA PRO A 62 14.67 8.83 -9.73
C PRO A 62 14.65 9.92 -8.68
N THR A 63 15.35 11.02 -8.96
CA THR A 63 15.40 12.18 -8.06
C THR A 63 14.24 13.13 -8.39
N PRO A 64 13.34 13.43 -7.43
CA PRO A 64 12.25 14.37 -7.68
C PRO A 64 12.79 15.72 -8.17
N GLY A 65 12.31 16.19 -9.33
CA GLY A 65 12.65 17.52 -9.87
C GLY A 65 13.97 17.60 -10.66
N TYR A 66 14.65 16.49 -10.96
CA TYR A 66 15.87 16.49 -11.78
C TYR A 66 15.54 16.23 -13.26
N GLU A 67 15.85 17.18 -14.14
CA GLU A 67 15.77 16.98 -15.60
C GLU A 67 16.80 15.94 -16.05
N GLY A 68 16.34 14.82 -16.64
CA GLY A 68 17.20 13.75 -17.16
C GLY A 68 17.26 12.46 -16.32
N SER A 69 16.50 12.37 -15.23
CA SER A 69 16.25 11.13 -14.50
C SER A 69 14.83 10.64 -14.84
N ALA A 70 14.65 9.34 -15.09
CA ALA A 70 13.35 8.71 -15.32
C ALA A 70 12.28 9.42 -14.51
N SER A 71 11.26 9.94 -15.17
CA SER A 71 10.23 10.71 -14.48
C SER A 71 9.68 9.94 -13.28
N SER A 72 9.36 10.63 -12.18
CA SER A 72 8.77 9.99 -10.97
C SER A 72 7.34 9.46 -11.22
N TYR A 73 7.00 9.09 -12.45
CA TYR A 73 5.73 8.49 -12.82
C TYR A 73 5.73 7.03 -12.41
N LEU A 74 5.06 6.78 -11.29
CA LEU A 74 4.75 5.43 -10.85
C LEU A 74 3.80 4.77 -11.86
N LEU A 75 4.16 3.58 -12.32
CA LEU A 75 3.27 2.78 -13.14
C LEU A 75 2.11 2.24 -12.29
N PRO A 76 0.91 2.05 -12.87
CA PRO A 76 -0.15 1.29 -12.23
C PRO A 76 0.28 -0.16 -11.94
N VAL A 77 -0.35 -0.81 -10.96
CA VAL A 77 -0.12 -2.24 -10.70
C VAL A 77 -0.35 -3.05 -11.98
N GLY A 78 0.63 -3.90 -12.31
CA GLY A 78 0.72 -4.59 -13.58
C GLY A 78 1.76 -3.98 -14.53
N GLY A 79 2.27 -2.77 -14.32
CA GLY A 79 3.41 -2.22 -15.07
C GLY A 79 3.10 -1.90 -16.54
N THR A 80 3.03 -2.94 -17.39
CA THR A 80 2.69 -2.84 -18.83
C THR A 80 1.24 -3.26 -19.11
N ARG A 81 0.76 -3.00 -20.33
CA ARG A 81 -0.62 -3.37 -20.71
C ARG A 81 -0.83 -4.88 -20.65
N GLU A 82 0.14 -5.65 -21.13
CA GLU A 82 0.15 -7.11 -21.24
C GLU A 82 0.16 -7.78 -19.87
N LEU A 83 0.83 -7.16 -18.90
CA LEU A 83 0.89 -7.58 -17.50
C LEU A 83 -0.28 -7.04 -16.66
N GLY A 84 -1.21 -6.30 -17.28
CA GLY A 84 -2.47 -5.90 -16.65
C GLY A 84 -2.53 -4.49 -16.07
N SER A 85 -1.58 -3.60 -16.40
CA SER A 85 -1.52 -2.20 -15.94
C SER A 85 -2.85 -1.45 -16.11
N HIS A 86 -3.57 -1.72 -17.19
CA HIS A 86 -4.89 -1.13 -17.44
C HIS A 86 -5.96 -1.47 -16.38
N LYS A 87 -5.82 -2.61 -15.68
CA LYS A 87 -6.70 -3.00 -14.56
C LYS A 87 -6.38 -2.17 -13.32
N GLY A 88 -5.10 -2.03 -12.99
CA GLY A 88 -4.63 -1.16 -11.91
C GLY A 88 -5.03 0.29 -12.14
N TYR A 89 -4.84 0.79 -13.37
CA TYR A 89 -5.28 2.11 -13.80
C TYR A 89 -6.80 2.30 -13.62
N GLY A 90 -7.61 1.30 -14.01
CA GLY A 90 -9.06 1.32 -13.78
C GLY A 90 -9.42 1.44 -12.31
N MET A 91 -8.74 0.70 -11.42
CA MET A 91 -8.93 0.80 -9.97
C MET A 91 -8.55 2.17 -9.43
N MET A 92 -7.46 2.78 -9.93
CA MET A 92 -7.07 4.15 -9.57
C MET A 92 -8.16 5.17 -9.93
N CYS A 93 -8.79 5.02 -11.10
CA CYS A 93 -9.90 5.88 -11.52
C CYS A 93 -11.10 5.76 -10.56
N LEU A 94 -11.42 4.56 -10.05
CA LEU A 94 -12.50 4.40 -9.07
C LEU A 94 -12.25 5.22 -7.80
N VAL A 95 -11.00 5.26 -7.32
CA VAL A 95 -10.63 6.06 -6.14
C VAL A 95 -10.81 7.55 -6.41
N ASP A 96 -10.35 8.05 -7.58
CA ASP A 96 -10.56 9.46 -7.96
C ASP A 96 -12.05 9.79 -8.07
N ILE A 97 -12.86 8.87 -8.63
CA ILE A 97 -14.31 9.07 -8.78
C ILE A 97 -14.99 9.11 -7.42
N LEU A 98 -14.77 8.10 -6.57
CA LEU A 98 -15.49 7.93 -5.31
C LEU A 98 -14.98 8.87 -4.21
N GLY A 99 -13.66 8.97 -4.05
CA GLY A 99 -13.04 9.80 -3.02
C GLY A 99 -12.96 11.27 -3.41
N GLY A 100 -12.67 11.56 -4.68
CA GLY A 100 -12.41 12.92 -5.16
C GLY A 100 -13.63 13.60 -5.80
N ILE A 101 -14.09 13.07 -6.93
CA ILE A 101 -15.13 13.71 -7.75
C ILE A 101 -16.48 13.71 -7.04
N LEU A 102 -16.88 12.56 -6.48
CA LEU A 102 -18.18 12.38 -5.80
C LEU A 102 -18.31 13.27 -4.56
N THR A 103 -17.20 13.59 -3.90
CA THR A 103 -17.18 14.48 -2.72
C THR A 103 -17.23 15.96 -3.09
N GLY A 104 -17.26 16.29 -4.38
CA GLY A 104 -17.21 17.67 -4.88
C GLY A 104 -15.80 18.26 -4.91
N GLY A 105 -14.76 17.45 -4.66
CA GLY A 105 -13.36 17.86 -4.70
C GLY A 105 -12.75 17.83 -6.11
N GLY A 106 -11.52 17.33 -6.17
CA GLY A 106 -10.71 17.16 -7.36
C GLY A 106 -10.40 15.70 -7.65
N TYR A 107 -9.41 15.48 -8.50
CA TYR A 107 -8.93 14.16 -8.91
C TYR A 107 -7.43 14.26 -9.19
N GLY A 108 -6.71 13.16 -8.97
CA GLY A 108 -5.27 13.12 -9.14
C GLY A 108 -4.53 14.32 -8.51
N MET A 109 -3.51 14.81 -9.19
CA MET A 109 -2.71 15.98 -8.77
C MET A 109 -3.11 17.24 -9.53
N ASN A 110 -4.40 17.43 -9.83
CA ASN A 110 -4.87 18.57 -10.62
C ASN A 110 -4.74 19.89 -9.84
N PRO A 111 -3.93 20.86 -10.30
CA PRO A 111 -3.76 22.14 -9.61
C PRO A 111 -5.09 22.91 -9.50
N GLY A 112 -5.32 23.56 -8.35
CA GLY A 112 -6.47 24.45 -8.15
C GLY A 112 -7.77 23.77 -7.71
N ARG A 113 -7.79 22.46 -7.46
CA ARG A 113 -8.90 21.76 -6.80
C ARG A 113 -8.47 21.11 -5.47
N PRO A 114 -9.37 20.98 -4.48
CA PRO A 114 -9.10 20.16 -3.30
C PRO A 114 -8.79 18.72 -3.73
N ASN A 115 -7.63 18.18 -3.35
CA ASN A 115 -7.09 16.93 -3.88
C ASN A 115 -7.01 15.80 -2.83
N PHE A 116 -7.62 15.98 -1.66
CA PHE A 116 -7.68 14.99 -0.59
C PHE A 116 -9.13 14.74 -0.17
N GLY A 117 -9.80 13.86 -0.93
CA GLY A 117 -11.13 13.38 -0.58
C GLY A 117 -11.10 11.88 -0.30
N HIS A 118 -11.98 11.44 0.59
CA HIS A 118 -12.06 10.05 1.03
C HIS A 118 -13.47 9.50 0.78
N TYR A 119 -13.53 8.23 0.42
CA TYR A 119 -14.77 7.47 0.35
C TYR A 119 -14.68 6.30 1.32
N VAL A 120 -15.70 6.13 2.15
CA VAL A 120 -15.81 5.03 3.08
C VAL A 120 -17.19 4.41 2.92
N ALA A 121 -17.22 3.09 2.81
CA ALA A 121 -18.44 2.30 2.76
C ALA A 121 -18.38 1.19 3.82
N ALA A 122 -19.53 0.92 4.44
CA ALA A 122 -19.70 -0.20 5.35
C ALA A 122 -20.97 -0.96 4.96
N TYR A 123 -20.86 -2.28 4.88
CA TYR A 123 -21.97 -3.16 4.54
C TYR A 123 -22.34 -3.97 5.78
N ASN A 124 -23.62 -3.93 6.16
CA ASN A 124 -24.11 -4.78 7.25
C ASN A 124 -24.28 -6.21 6.73
N ILE A 125 -23.48 -7.16 7.21
CA ILE A 125 -23.53 -8.57 6.82
C ILE A 125 -24.93 -9.17 7.09
N GLU A 126 -25.55 -8.82 8.22
CA GLU A 126 -26.89 -9.31 8.62
C GLU A 126 -27.99 -8.93 7.63
N ALA A 127 -27.77 -7.89 6.82
CA ALA A 127 -28.71 -7.51 5.77
C ALA A 127 -28.70 -8.48 4.57
N PHE A 128 -27.71 -9.39 4.49
CA PHE A 128 -27.54 -10.33 3.38
C PHE A 128 -27.58 -11.79 3.82
N MET A 129 -27.01 -12.14 4.98
CA MET A 129 -26.98 -13.50 5.52
C MET A 129 -26.70 -13.52 7.02
N ASP A 130 -26.76 -14.70 7.66
CA ASP A 130 -26.35 -14.85 9.06
C ASP A 130 -24.86 -14.52 9.24
N THR A 131 -24.55 -13.64 10.19
CA THR A 131 -23.17 -13.16 10.43
C THR A 131 -22.23 -14.27 10.91
N LYS A 132 -22.74 -15.25 11.67
CA LYS A 132 -21.92 -16.35 12.16
C LYS A 132 -21.56 -17.29 11.01
N GLU A 133 -22.53 -17.62 10.16
CA GLU A 133 -22.28 -18.40 8.94
C GLU A 133 -21.30 -17.70 7.99
N PHE A 134 -21.42 -16.38 7.82
CA PHE A 134 -20.46 -15.59 7.04
C PHE A 134 -19.03 -15.75 7.57
N LYS A 135 -18.83 -15.56 8.89
CA LYS A 135 -17.50 -15.64 9.51
C LYS A 135 -16.90 -17.03 9.48
N ILE A 136 -17.72 -18.09 9.65
CA ILE A 136 -17.26 -19.48 9.48
C ILE A 136 -16.81 -19.72 8.04
N THR A 137 -17.58 -19.24 7.05
CA THR A 137 -17.20 -19.36 5.64
C THR A 137 -15.91 -18.59 5.32
N MET A 138 -15.71 -17.43 5.97
CA MET A 138 -14.46 -16.67 5.87
C MET A 138 -13.26 -17.45 6.45
N ASP A 139 -13.41 -18.09 7.61
CA ASP A 139 -12.37 -18.96 8.17
C ASP A 139 -12.03 -20.11 7.22
N GLU A 140 -13.04 -20.78 6.64
CA GLU A 140 -12.84 -21.87 5.68
C GLU A 140 -12.06 -21.39 4.45
N TRP A 141 -12.42 -20.24 3.90
CA TRP A 141 -11.74 -19.63 2.76
C TRP A 141 -10.32 -19.20 3.08
N ILE A 142 -10.08 -18.57 4.23
CA ILE A 142 -8.74 -18.17 4.69
C ILE A 142 -7.86 -19.40 4.89
N ASN A 143 -8.38 -20.47 5.51
CA ASN A 143 -7.66 -21.72 5.68
C ASN A 143 -7.29 -22.37 4.34
N MET A 144 -8.18 -22.28 3.33
CA MET A 144 -7.86 -22.71 1.96
C MET A 144 -6.72 -21.89 1.35
N LEU A 145 -6.69 -20.56 1.55
CA LEU A 145 -5.58 -19.72 1.07
C LEU A 145 -4.25 -20.09 1.75
N ASN A 146 -4.25 -20.22 3.07
CA ASN A 146 -3.05 -20.54 3.85
C ASN A 146 -2.49 -21.95 3.56
N SER A 147 -3.36 -22.91 3.24
CA SER A 147 -2.96 -24.28 2.89
C SER A 147 -2.52 -24.44 1.44
N SER A 148 -2.52 -23.36 0.66
CA SER A 148 -2.01 -23.38 -0.71
C SER A 148 -0.52 -23.73 -0.75
N LYS A 149 -0.15 -24.59 -1.70
CA LYS A 149 1.25 -25.01 -1.88
C LYS A 149 2.13 -23.79 -2.19
N PRO A 150 3.18 -23.51 -1.39
CA PRO A 150 4.07 -22.40 -1.68
C PRO A 150 4.92 -22.66 -2.93
N ALA A 151 5.35 -21.58 -3.58
CA ALA A 151 6.31 -21.66 -4.66
C ALA A 151 7.68 -22.18 -4.16
N PRO A 152 8.50 -22.83 -4.99
CA PRO A 152 9.84 -23.27 -4.59
C PRO A 152 10.65 -22.12 -3.97
N GLY A 153 11.29 -22.38 -2.81
CA GLY A 153 12.07 -21.38 -2.08
C GLY A 153 11.26 -20.51 -1.11
N HIS A 154 9.95 -20.73 -0.98
CA HIS A 154 9.08 -20.07 -0.01
C HIS A 154 8.46 -21.08 0.97
N ASP A 155 8.29 -20.67 2.22
CA ASP A 155 7.80 -21.55 3.30
C ASP A 155 6.27 -21.64 3.35
N ARG A 156 5.56 -20.57 2.99
CA ARG A 156 4.10 -20.45 3.12
C ARG A 156 3.50 -19.46 2.13
N VAL A 157 2.22 -19.64 1.83
CA VAL A 157 1.36 -18.63 1.21
C VAL A 157 0.75 -17.78 2.31
N MET A 158 0.53 -16.49 2.05
CA MET A 158 -0.09 -15.55 2.98
C MET A 158 -1.29 -14.88 2.32
N TYR A 159 -2.24 -14.44 3.14
CA TYR A 159 -3.39 -13.65 2.69
C TYR A 159 -3.27 -12.17 3.13
N PRO A 160 -3.96 -11.25 2.44
CA PRO A 160 -3.96 -9.83 2.82
C PRO A 160 -4.40 -9.59 4.27
N GLY A 161 -3.57 -8.87 5.03
CA GLY A 161 -3.79 -8.54 6.44
C GLY A 161 -3.13 -9.49 7.42
N GLN A 162 -2.74 -10.70 6.99
CA GLN A 162 -2.05 -11.67 7.82
C GLN A 162 -0.66 -11.20 8.30
N PRO A 163 0.26 -10.74 7.42
CA PRO A 163 1.57 -10.29 7.89
C PRO A 163 1.47 -9.06 8.79
N GLU A 164 0.50 -8.17 8.56
CA GLU A 164 0.24 -7.02 9.44
C GLU A 164 -0.27 -7.46 10.81
N HIS A 165 -1.17 -8.45 10.87
CA HIS A 165 -1.65 -9.02 12.15
C HIS A 165 -0.51 -9.67 12.95
N GLU A 166 0.33 -10.48 12.28
CA GLU A 166 1.50 -11.10 12.89
C GLU A 166 2.51 -10.06 13.38
N ALA A 167 2.75 -8.99 12.61
CA ALA A 167 3.60 -7.88 13.02
C ALA A 167 3.04 -7.12 14.22
N VAL A 168 1.72 -6.99 14.35
CA VAL A 168 1.10 -6.38 15.55
C VAL A 168 1.38 -7.24 16.78
N ILE A 169 1.23 -8.55 16.70
CA ILE A 169 1.53 -9.46 17.81
C ILE A 169 3.02 -9.34 18.19
N GLU A 170 3.91 -9.52 17.21
CA GLU A 170 5.36 -9.49 17.39
C GLU A 170 5.83 -8.16 18.01
N ARG A 171 5.38 -7.02 17.49
CA ARG A 171 5.83 -5.69 17.94
C ARG A 171 5.17 -5.24 19.23
N SER A 172 3.99 -5.78 19.57
CA SER A 172 3.38 -5.53 20.87
C SER A 172 4.14 -6.23 21.99
N GLU A 173 4.72 -7.40 21.70
CA GLU A 173 5.49 -8.19 22.67
C GLU A 173 6.97 -7.79 22.72
N ASN A 174 7.57 -7.50 21.57
CA ASN A 174 9.03 -7.31 21.44
C ASN A 174 9.44 -5.87 21.13
N GLY A 175 8.49 -4.95 20.96
CA GLY A 175 8.73 -3.56 20.59
C GLY A 175 8.82 -3.33 19.08
N ILE A 176 8.76 -2.06 18.67
CA ILE A 176 8.80 -1.66 17.26
C ILE A 176 10.26 -1.41 16.84
N PRO A 177 10.77 -2.09 15.79
CA PRO A 177 12.11 -1.80 15.29
C PRO A 177 12.16 -0.43 14.60
N LEU A 178 13.08 0.43 15.03
CA LEU A 178 13.29 1.77 14.46
C LEU A 178 14.70 1.89 13.88
N HIS A 179 14.81 2.49 12.70
CA HIS A 179 16.09 2.86 12.11
C HIS A 179 16.73 3.99 12.93
N TYR A 180 18.06 4.03 13.04
CA TYR A 180 18.76 5.02 13.86
C TYR A 180 18.43 6.47 13.45
N GLU A 181 18.29 6.74 12.15
CA GLU A 181 17.88 8.08 11.67
C GLU A 181 16.49 8.49 12.20
N VAL A 182 15.55 7.54 12.33
CA VAL A 182 14.21 7.82 12.85
C VAL A 182 14.28 8.15 14.35
N ILE A 183 15.16 7.46 15.08
CA ILE A 183 15.43 7.76 16.49
C ILE A 183 15.98 9.18 16.63
N ASP A 184 16.90 9.59 15.75
CA ASP A 184 17.47 10.93 15.78
C ASP A 184 16.44 12.01 15.44
N TRP A 185 15.54 11.77 14.47
CA TRP A 185 14.42 12.68 14.21
C TRP A 185 13.53 12.88 15.43
N PHE A 186 13.24 11.81 16.18
CA PHE A 186 12.47 11.91 17.40
C PHE A 186 13.21 12.69 18.50
N LYS A 187 14.52 12.48 18.66
CA LYS A 187 15.31 13.27 19.61
C LYS A 187 15.30 14.75 19.26
N ASP A 188 15.45 15.09 17.97
CA ASP A 188 15.50 16.47 17.50
C ASP A 188 14.17 17.18 17.78
N ILE A 189 13.04 16.59 17.37
CA ILE A 189 11.73 17.21 17.59
C ILE A 189 11.34 17.27 19.07
N CYS A 190 11.72 16.26 19.87
CA CYS A 190 11.57 16.30 21.33
C CYS A 190 12.37 17.46 21.94
N GLY A 191 13.61 17.66 21.48
CA GLY A 191 14.44 18.78 21.90
C GLY A 191 13.82 20.14 21.56
N GLU A 192 13.34 20.31 20.33
CA GLU A 192 12.67 21.53 19.87
C GLU A 192 11.42 21.85 20.70
N LEU A 193 10.60 20.83 20.97
CA LEU A 193 9.35 20.97 21.73
C LEU A 193 9.55 20.94 23.25
N SER A 194 10.78 20.76 23.74
CA SER A 194 11.10 20.59 25.17
C SER A 194 10.35 19.43 25.83
N ILE A 195 10.14 18.34 25.08
CA ILE A 195 9.52 17.11 25.56
C ILE A 195 10.62 16.09 25.88
N PRO A 196 10.61 15.42 27.05
CA PRO A 196 11.56 14.36 27.35
C PRO A 196 11.47 13.22 26.33
N PHE A 197 12.59 12.86 25.71
CA PHE A 197 12.66 11.73 24.80
C PHE A 197 12.70 10.40 25.58
N SER A 198 11.87 9.44 25.18
CA SER A 198 11.82 8.08 25.75
C SER A 198 11.42 7.06 24.68
N LEU A 199 12.09 5.90 24.67
CA LEU A 199 11.77 4.73 23.83
C LEU A 199 11.21 3.56 24.67
N VAL A 200 10.91 3.80 25.94
CA VAL A 200 10.39 2.80 26.89
C VAL A 200 8.98 2.39 26.52
#